data_AF-A0A257APV7-F1
#
_entry.id   AF-A0A257APV7-F1
#
_cell.length_a   1.000
_cell.length_b   1.000
_cell.length_c   1.000
_cell.angle_alpha   90.00
_cell.angle_beta   90.00
_cell.angle_gamma   90.00
#
_symmetry.space_group_name_H-M   'P 1'
#
loop_
_entity.id
_entity.type
_entity.pdbx_description
1 polymer ?
#
loop_
_entity_poly.entity_id
_entity_poly.type
_entity_poly.pdbx_seq_one_letter_code
_entity_poly.pdbx_strand_id
1 'polypeptide(L)'
;MLRDRRLRGLSEVTAAALLAMTVLAVGMAVYFAVGGMANVYGNLYRQEIDRSIVQQNLRLSIEYIHVKPDGTCILFIRNYGREDALITDAYIYPADSSVNVGLSFNLSIPIRRGELGKVALTCGDCVNADEVVAKVYAIPSRLHSSTSPPSEYAQFGRWFSIRTALAHS
;
A
#
# COMPACT_ATOMS: atom_id res chain seq x y z
N MET A 1 -29.27 -80.31 3.95
CA MET A 1 -28.21 -79.60 3.19
C MET A 1 -28.16 -78.14 3.65
N LEU A 2 -27.40 -77.85 4.70
CA LEU A 2 -27.12 -76.47 5.11
C LEU A 2 -25.72 -76.12 4.61
N ARG A 3 -25.67 -75.17 3.68
CA ARG A 3 -24.47 -74.72 3.00
C ARG A 3 -23.82 -73.62 3.84
N ASP A 4 -22.91 -74.01 4.73
CA ASP A 4 -22.06 -73.07 5.46
C ASP A 4 -21.14 -72.32 4.48
N ARG A 5 -21.53 -71.10 4.12
CA ARG A 5 -20.62 -70.12 3.53
C ARG A 5 -19.76 -69.56 4.66
N ARG A 6 -18.58 -70.16 4.88
CA ARG A 6 -17.51 -69.51 5.64
C ARG A 6 -17.08 -68.23 4.92
N LEU A 7 -17.61 -67.09 5.38
CA LEU A 7 -16.97 -65.80 5.18
C LEU A 7 -15.61 -65.88 5.87
N ARG A 8 -14.52 -65.98 5.09
CA ARG A 8 -13.16 -65.90 5.61
C ARG A 8 -12.95 -64.46 6.10
N GLY A 9 -13.14 -64.24 7.40
CA GLY A 9 -12.83 -62.98 8.06
C GLY A 9 -11.34 -62.68 7.96
N LEU A 10 -11.00 -61.41 7.73
CA LEU A 10 -9.64 -60.91 7.86
C LEU A 10 -9.13 -61.20 9.28
N SER A 11 -7.87 -61.62 9.41
CA SER A 11 -7.21 -61.76 10.72
C SER A 11 -7.34 -60.44 11.50
N GLU A 12 -7.56 -60.51 12.81
CA GLU A 12 -7.66 -59.30 13.66
C GLU A 12 -6.46 -58.36 13.45
N VAL A 13 -5.28 -58.93 13.22
CA VAL A 13 -4.04 -58.18 12.93
C VAL A 13 -4.11 -57.44 11.60
N THR A 14 -4.68 -58.04 10.54
CA THR A 14 -4.80 -57.38 9.24
C THR A 14 -5.90 -56.32 9.24
N ALA A 15 -6.99 -56.54 9.98
CA ALA A 15 -8.02 -55.53 10.20
C ALA A 15 -7.48 -54.31 10.99
N ALA A 16 -6.71 -54.56 12.06
CA ALA A 16 -6.08 -53.51 12.86
C ALA A 16 -5.04 -52.70 12.04
N ALA A 17 -4.22 -53.38 11.23
CA ALA A 17 -3.25 -52.73 10.36
C ALA A 17 -3.92 -51.83 9.30
N LEU A 18 -5.02 -52.28 8.70
CA LEU A 18 -5.79 -51.50 7.73
C LEU A 18 -6.39 -50.24 8.37
N LEU A 19 -6.95 -50.35 9.58
CA LEU A 19 -7.49 -49.20 10.32
C LEU A 19 -6.40 -48.20 10.72
N ALA A 20 -5.24 -48.68 11.15
CA ALA A 20 -4.11 -47.80 11.48
C ALA A 20 -3.63 -47.02 10.24
N MET A 21 -3.54 -47.69 9.09
CA MET A 21 -3.15 -47.06 7.82
C MET A 21 -4.17 -46.03 7.34
N THR A 22 -5.48 -46.30 7.47
CA THR A 22 -6.51 -45.31 7.09
C THR A 22 -6.49 -44.10 8.01
N VAL A 23 -6.33 -44.29 9.32
CA VAL A 23 -6.19 -43.18 10.27
C VAL A 23 -4.96 -42.32 9.95
N LEU A 24 -3.82 -42.94 9.67
CA LEU A 24 -2.61 -42.21 9.28
C LEU A 24 -2.79 -41.47 7.96
N ALA A 25 -3.38 -42.11 6.95
CA ALA A 25 -3.60 -41.51 5.64
C ALA A 25 -4.53 -40.29 5.73
N VAL A 26 -5.65 -40.42 6.47
CA VAL A 26 -6.59 -39.31 6.69
C VAL A 26 -5.94 -38.21 7.52
N GLY A 27 -5.22 -38.57 8.58
CA GLY A 27 -4.50 -37.61 9.43
C GLY A 27 -3.46 -36.80 8.64
N MET A 28 -2.68 -37.45 7.79
CA MET A 28 -1.73 -36.78 6.90
C MET A 28 -2.44 -35.90 5.87
N ALA A 29 -3.51 -36.38 5.25
CA ALA A 29 -4.27 -35.58 4.28
C ALA A 29 -4.83 -34.29 4.88
N VAL A 30 -5.40 -34.36 6.08
CA VAL A 30 -5.89 -33.19 6.82
C VAL A 30 -4.74 -32.27 7.21
N TYR A 31 -3.63 -32.82 7.70
CA TYR A 31 -2.46 -32.03 8.07
C TYR A 31 -1.89 -31.26 6.87
N PHE A 32 -1.75 -31.89 5.70
CA PHE A 32 -1.27 -31.22 4.50
C PHE A 32 -2.26 -30.18 3.97
N ALA A 33 -3.56 -30.46 4.00
CA ALA A 33 -4.57 -29.49 3.58
C ALA A 33 -4.56 -28.24 4.47
N VAL A 34 -4.63 -28.43 5.79
CA VAL A 34 -4.65 -27.32 6.76
C VAL A 34 -3.31 -26.59 6.79
N GLY A 35 -2.19 -27.32 6.82
CA GLY A 35 -0.85 -26.73 6.82
C GLY A 35 -0.53 -25.98 5.53
N GLY A 36 -0.95 -26.51 4.38
CA GLY A 36 -0.82 -25.84 3.09
C GLY A 36 -1.60 -24.53 3.06
N MET A 37 -2.88 -24.56 3.46
CA MET A 37 -3.72 -23.37 3.55
C MET A 37 -3.14 -22.33 4.52
N ALA A 38 -2.76 -22.75 5.73
CA ALA A 38 -2.22 -21.86 6.74
C ALA A 38 -0.95 -21.12 6.27
N ASN A 39 -0.07 -21.79 5.52
CA ASN A 39 1.13 -21.16 4.96
C ASN A 39 0.79 -20.10 3.89
N VAL A 40 -0.16 -20.40 3.00
CA VAL A 40 -0.57 -19.46 1.94
C VAL A 40 -1.22 -18.22 2.57
N TYR A 41 -2.20 -18.42 3.46
CA TYR A 41 -2.86 -17.32 4.16
C TYR A 41 -1.85 -16.52 5.00
N GLY A 42 -0.96 -17.20 5.74
CA GLY A 42 0.07 -16.54 6.54
C GLY A 42 0.98 -15.64 5.71
N ASN A 43 1.36 -16.05 4.49
CA ASN A 43 2.17 -15.24 3.61
C ASN A 43 1.41 -14.03 3.04
N LEU A 44 0.14 -14.21 2.66
CA LEU A 44 -0.71 -13.11 2.19
C LEU A 44 -0.90 -12.06 3.29
N TYR A 45 -1.22 -12.50 4.50
CA TYR A 45 -1.36 -11.60 5.66
C TYR A 45 -0.06 -10.86 5.97
N ARG A 46 1.10 -11.53 5.91
CA ARG A 46 2.40 -10.86 6.11
C ARG A 46 2.66 -9.79 5.06
N GLN A 47 2.35 -10.04 3.79
CA GLN A 47 2.51 -9.06 2.72
C GLN A 47 1.59 -7.85 2.93
N GLU A 48 0.35 -8.07 3.34
CA GLU A 48 -0.60 -7.00 3.62
C GLU A 48 -0.18 -6.15 4.82
N ILE A 49 0.30 -6.79 5.89
CA ILE A 49 0.85 -6.11 7.06
C ILE A 49 2.09 -5.30 6.68
N ASP A 50 3.04 -5.86 5.93
CA ASP A 50 4.23 -5.12 5.49
C ASP A 50 3.81 -3.89 4.69
N ARG A 51 2.91 -4.03 3.70
CA ARG A 51 2.33 -2.91 2.93
C ARG A 51 1.74 -1.83 3.83
N SER A 52 0.93 -2.20 4.82
CA SER A 52 0.34 -1.27 5.79
C SER A 52 1.39 -0.54 6.62
N ILE A 53 2.43 -1.25 7.08
CA ILE A 53 3.55 -0.66 7.83
C ILE A 53 4.31 0.33 6.95
N VAL A 54 4.55 0.02 5.67
CA VAL A 54 5.22 0.95 4.74
C VAL A 54 4.45 2.25 4.61
N GLN A 55 3.13 2.17 4.45
CA GLN A 55 2.26 3.34 4.36
C GLN A 55 2.32 4.20 5.62
N GLN A 56 2.28 3.57 6.78
CA GLN A 56 2.37 4.28 8.08
C GLN A 56 3.73 4.95 8.28
N ASN A 57 4.79 4.35 7.73
CA ASN A 57 6.14 4.90 7.77
C ASN A 57 6.37 6.05 6.78
N LEU A 58 5.44 6.30 5.86
CA LEU A 58 5.49 7.44 4.96
C LEU A 58 5.12 8.71 5.73
N ARG A 59 6.07 9.64 5.84
CA ARG A 59 5.86 10.90 6.55
C ARG A 59 6.52 12.04 5.79
N LEU A 60 5.72 12.76 5.02
CA LEU A 60 6.16 13.96 4.31
C LEU A 60 5.66 15.21 5.01
N SER A 61 6.45 16.28 4.91
CA SER A 61 6.05 17.62 5.33
C SER A 61 6.37 18.60 4.23
N ILE A 62 5.42 19.45 3.87
CA ILE A 62 5.66 20.61 3.01
C ILE A 62 6.21 21.69 3.94
N GLU A 63 7.51 22.01 3.83
CA GLU A 63 8.17 22.94 4.75
C GLU A 63 8.05 24.39 4.30
N TYR A 64 8.08 24.61 2.98
CA TYR A 64 8.06 25.95 2.42
C TYR A 64 7.35 25.96 1.07
N ILE A 65 6.66 27.06 0.78
CA ILE A 65 5.98 27.32 -0.48
C ILE A 65 6.49 28.65 -1.00
N HIS A 66 7.01 28.65 -2.22
CA HIS A 66 7.42 29.87 -2.90
C HIS A 66 6.55 30.09 -4.13
N VAL A 67 5.74 31.14 -4.12
CA VAL A 67 4.94 31.56 -5.27
C VAL A 67 5.68 32.67 -6.00
N LYS A 68 5.95 32.46 -7.28
CA LYS A 68 6.58 33.46 -8.15
C LYS A 68 5.51 34.35 -8.80
N PRO A 69 5.88 35.57 -9.22
CA PRO A 69 4.96 36.48 -9.92
C PRO A 69 4.40 35.94 -11.24
N ASP A 70 5.07 34.95 -11.85
CA ASP A 70 4.63 34.28 -13.09
C ASP A 70 3.57 33.19 -12.85
N GLY A 71 3.15 32.97 -11.60
CA GLY A 71 2.22 31.90 -11.22
C GLY A 71 2.89 30.54 -10.97
N THR A 72 4.22 30.44 -11.07
CA THR A 72 4.94 29.22 -10.72
C THR A 72 5.05 29.09 -9.20
N CYS A 73 4.54 27.99 -8.65
CA CYS A 73 4.60 27.64 -7.25
C CYS A 73 5.63 26.52 -7.02
N ILE A 74 6.60 26.73 -6.14
CA ILE A 74 7.62 25.73 -5.78
C ILE A 74 7.34 25.27 -4.35
N LEU A 75 7.00 23.99 -4.22
CA LEU A 75 6.83 23.32 -2.94
C LEU A 75 8.15 22.66 -2.53
N PHE A 76 8.61 22.93 -1.32
CA PHE A 76 9.76 22.25 -0.71
C PHE A 76 9.24 21.21 0.27
N ILE A 77 9.50 19.94 -0.02
CA ILE A 77 8.90 18.80 0.68
C ILE A 77 10.01 17.99 1.31
N ARG A 78 9.98 17.82 2.63
CA ARG A 78 10.93 16.97 3.35
C ARG A 78 10.32 15.63 3.69
N ASN A 79 11.09 14.56 3.47
CA ASN A 79 10.74 13.22 3.89
C ASN A 79 11.28 12.91 5.29
N TYR A 80 10.39 12.98 6.28
CA TYR A 80 10.61 12.59 7.68
C TYR A 80 10.25 11.12 7.95
N GLY A 81 9.82 10.39 6.93
CA GLY A 81 9.42 9.00 7.02
C GLY A 81 10.60 8.06 7.23
N ARG A 82 10.29 6.77 7.33
CA ARG A 82 11.32 5.71 7.33
C ARG A 82 11.52 5.07 5.96
N GLU A 83 10.72 5.47 4.98
CA GLU A 83 10.65 4.92 3.63
C GLU A 83 10.91 6.01 2.60
N ASP A 84 11.45 5.62 1.45
CA ASP A 84 11.53 6.50 0.29
C ASP A 84 10.12 6.77 -0.25
N ALA A 85 9.88 8.01 -0.66
CA ALA A 85 8.60 8.45 -1.16
C ALA A 85 8.68 8.76 -2.66
N LEU A 86 7.60 8.48 -3.39
CA LEU A 86 7.38 8.93 -4.74
C LEU A 86 6.16 9.85 -4.75
N ILE A 87 6.36 11.12 -5.07
CA ILE A 87 5.25 12.05 -5.31
C ILE A 87 4.66 11.72 -6.67
N THR A 88 3.40 11.32 -6.69
CA THR A 88 2.68 10.99 -7.93
C THR A 88 1.64 12.02 -8.32
N ASP A 89 1.23 12.86 -7.38
CA ASP A 89 0.28 13.93 -7.65
C ASP A 89 0.50 15.11 -6.70
N ALA A 90 0.20 16.32 -7.14
CA ALA A 90 0.28 17.50 -6.31
C ALA A 90 -0.55 18.66 -6.87
N TYR A 91 -1.18 19.41 -5.97
CA TYR A 91 -2.02 20.57 -6.30
C TYR A 91 -1.77 21.69 -5.31
N ILE A 92 -1.91 22.92 -5.80
CA ILE A 92 -1.90 24.12 -4.98
C ILE A 92 -3.05 25.03 -5.43
N TYR A 93 -3.74 25.63 -4.47
CA TYR A 93 -4.87 26.52 -4.74
C TYR A 93 -5.04 27.56 -3.62
N PRO A 94 -5.65 28.72 -3.90
CA PRO A 94 -6.00 29.72 -2.88
C PRO A 94 -6.94 29.14 -1.81
N ALA A 95 -6.76 29.49 -0.53
CA ALA A 95 -7.50 28.87 0.57
C ALA A 95 -9.02 29.16 0.58
N ASP A 96 -9.42 30.25 -0.08
CA ASP A 96 -10.81 30.68 -0.31
C ASP A 96 -11.47 29.99 -1.51
N SER A 97 -10.69 29.28 -2.33
CA SER A 97 -11.22 28.54 -3.47
C SER A 97 -11.66 27.11 -3.10
N SER A 98 -12.79 26.67 -3.66
CA SER A 98 -13.20 25.27 -3.59
C SER A 98 -12.72 24.53 -4.83
N VAL A 99 -11.73 23.65 -4.67
CA VAL A 99 -11.20 22.86 -5.79
C VAL A 99 -11.50 21.38 -5.56
N ASN A 100 -12.24 20.79 -6.48
CA ASN A 100 -12.45 19.34 -6.53
C ASN A 100 -11.46 18.73 -7.53
N VAL A 101 -10.33 18.24 -7.04
CA VAL A 101 -9.32 17.59 -7.88
C VAL A 101 -9.22 16.11 -7.53
N GLY A 102 -9.38 15.26 -8.55
CA GLY A 102 -9.14 13.83 -8.44
C GLY A 102 -7.64 13.50 -8.43
N LEU A 103 -7.33 12.22 -8.24
CA LEU A 103 -5.96 11.72 -8.38
C LEU A 103 -5.60 11.58 -9.87
N SER A 104 -4.55 12.27 -10.32
CA SER A 104 -4.11 12.31 -11.73
C SER A 104 -2.89 11.45 -12.04
N PHE A 105 -2.06 11.12 -11.03
CA PHE A 105 -0.82 10.33 -11.19
C PHE A 105 0.14 10.87 -12.27
N ASN A 106 0.18 12.20 -12.45
CA ASN A 106 0.96 12.86 -13.49
C ASN A 106 2.42 13.18 -13.09
N LEU A 107 2.78 12.99 -11.82
CA LEU A 107 4.14 13.22 -11.32
C LEU A 107 4.87 11.90 -11.07
N SER A 108 6.20 11.97 -11.11
CA SER A 108 7.08 10.88 -10.70
C SER A 108 8.35 11.49 -10.09
N ILE A 109 8.19 12.07 -8.89
CA ILE A 109 9.27 12.79 -8.20
C ILE A 109 9.68 11.98 -6.97
N PRO A 110 10.84 11.29 -7.01
CA PRO A 110 11.32 10.56 -5.85
C PRO A 110 11.91 11.52 -4.80
N ILE A 111 11.60 11.29 -3.53
CA ILE A 111 12.18 11.97 -2.37
C ILE A 111 12.65 10.89 -1.40
N ARG A 112 13.96 10.68 -1.32
CA ARG A 112 14.49 9.63 -0.44
C ARG A 112 14.34 10.03 1.03
N ARG A 113 14.44 9.04 1.90
CA ARG A 113 14.39 9.25 3.35
C ARG A 113 15.39 10.32 3.80
N GLY A 114 14.89 11.33 4.52
CA GLY A 114 15.68 12.44 5.06
C GLY A 114 15.99 13.56 4.06
N GLU A 115 15.66 13.37 2.78
CA GLU A 115 15.92 14.38 1.75
C GLU A 115 14.85 15.46 1.69
N LEU A 116 15.25 16.60 1.13
CA LEU A 116 14.38 17.70 0.75
C LEU A 116 14.18 17.67 -0.77
N GLY A 117 12.97 17.36 -1.20
CA GLY A 117 12.54 17.42 -2.60
C GLY A 117 11.90 18.76 -2.95
N LYS A 118 11.76 19.00 -4.26
CA LYS A 118 11.09 20.17 -4.81
C LYS A 118 10.05 19.72 -5.82
N VAL A 119 8.87 20.34 -5.78
CA VAL A 119 7.80 20.12 -6.75
C VAL A 119 7.38 21.48 -7.29
N ALA A 120 7.45 21.65 -8.61
CA ALA A 120 7.00 22.86 -9.28
C ALA A 120 5.58 22.64 -9.83
N LEU A 121 4.69 23.56 -9.51
CA LEU A 121 3.29 23.59 -9.93
C LEU A 121 2.97 24.95 -10.54
N THR A 122 1.87 25.04 -11.28
CA THR A 122 1.35 26.30 -11.82
C THR A 122 0.04 26.65 -11.12
N CYS A 123 -0.07 27.89 -10.65
CA CYS A 123 -1.29 28.45 -10.07
C CYS A 123 -1.26 29.97 -10.21
N GLY A 124 -1.96 30.49 -11.24
CA GLY A 124 -2.07 31.93 -11.47
C GLY A 124 -2.82 32.65 -10.35
N ASP A 125 -3.89 32.03 -9.84
CA ASP A 125 -4.72 32.62 -8.77
C ASP A 125 -3.99 32.69 -7.42
N CYS A 126 -2.92 31.89 -7.24
CA CYS A 126 -2.12 31.89 -6.03
C CYS A 126 -1.22 33.13 -5.91
N VAL A 127 -0.98 33.89 -6.98
CA VAL A 127 -0.05 35.04 -6.98
C VAL A 127 -0.55 36.16 -6.07
N ASN A 128 -1.86 36.39 -6.02
CA ASN A 128 -2.48 37.45 -5.22
C ASN A 128 -3.26 36.91 -4.01
N ALA A 129 -3.10 35.62 -3.69
CA ALA A 129 -3.79 35.00 -2.58
C ALA A 129 -3.09 35.35 -1.25
N ASP A 130 -3.85 35.63 -0.20
CA ASP A 130 -3.29 35.81 1.14
C ASP A 130 -2.87 34.49 1.77
N GLU A 131 -3.60 33.42 1.45
CA GLU A 131 -3.33 32.07 1.92
C GLU A 131 -3.48 31.05 0.80
N VAL A 132 -2.63 30.04 0.83
CA VAL A 132 -2.66 28.92 -0.11
C VAL A 132 -2.72 27.60 0.62
N VAL A 133 -3.38 26.64 -0.01
CA VAL A 133 -3.40 25.23 0.39
C VAL A 133 -2.62 24.44 -0.66
N ALA A 134 -1.59 23.73 -0.21
CA ALA A 134 -0.88 22.76 -1.04
C ALA A 134 -1.19 21.35 -0.56
N LYS A 135 -1.42 20.45 -1.50
CA LYS A 135 -1.64 19.02 -1.28
C LYS A 135 -0.70 18.22 -2.15
N VAL A 136 -0.04 17.23 -1.59
CA VAL A 136 0.84 16.30 -2.31
C VAL A 136 0.40 14.88 -2.00
N TYR A 137 0.27 14.07 -3.04
CA TYR A 137 0.02 12.65 -2.92
C TYR A 137 1.32 11.89 -3.12
N ALA A 138 1.63 11.04 -2.16
CA ALA A 138 2.85 10.25 -2.21
C ALA A 138 2.58 8.79 -1.90
N ILE A 139 3.33 7.92 -2.57
CA ILE A 139 3.32 6.47 -2.38
C ILE A 139 4.72 6.05 -1.96
N PRO A 140 4.88 5.05 -1.08
CA PRO A 140 6.19 4.49 -0.82
C PRO A 140 6.81 3.91 -2.09
N SER A 141 8.04 4.32 -2.42
CA SER A 141 8.66 3.99 -3.71
C SER A 141 8.71 2.49 -4.00
N ARG A 142 8.86 1.64 -2.97
CA ARG A 142 8.88 0.18 -3.10
C ARG A 142 7.52 -0.47 -3.40
N LEU A 143 6.43 0.25 -3.18
CA LEU A 143 5.07 -0.21 -3.47
C LEU A 143 4.55 0.35 -4.81
N HIS A 144 5.28 1.28 -5.41
CA HIS A 144 5.00 1.77 -6.75
C HIS A 144 5.50 0.77 -7.79
N SER A 145 4.68 0.57 -8.83
CA SER A 145 5.03 -0.26 -9.98
C SER A 145 4.81 0.56 -11.25
N SER A 146 5.86 0.76 -12.04
CA SER A 146 5.77 1.47 -13.32
C SER A 146 5.06 0.66 -14.42
N THR A 147 4.85 -0.64 -14.19
CA THR A 147 4.20 -1.55 -15.14
C THR A 147 2.74 -1.80 -14.82
N SER A 148 2.31 -1.52 -13.60
CA SER A 148 0.92 -1.67 -13.16
C SER A 148 0.13 -0.38 -13.40
N PRO A 149 -1.19 -0.48 -13.66
CA PRO A 149 -2.04 0.70 -13.71
C PRO A 149 -2.10 1.40 -12.33
N PRO A 150 -2.31 2.73 -12.29
CA PRO A 150 -2.35 3.48 -11.04
C PRO A 150 -3.35 2.98 -10.01
N SER A 151 -4.46 2.38 -10.44
CA SER A 151 -5.48 1.82 -9.54
C SER A 151 -4.96 0.73 -8.61
N GLU A 152 -3.90 0.00 -8.99
CA GLU A 152 -3.36 -1.10 -8.17
C GLU A 152 -2.55 -0.59 -6.98
N TYR A 153 -1.83 0.51 -7.16
CA TYR A 153 -0.95 1.07 -6.11
C TYR A 153 -1.49 2.37 -5.51
N ALA A 154 -2.54 2.97 -6.07
CA ALA A 154 -3.22 4.14 -5.53
C ALA A 154 -3.57 3.93 -4.06
N GLN A 155 -4.14 2.78 -3.70
CA GLN A 155 -4.50 2.46 -2.31
C GLN A 155 -3.31 2.49 -1.33
N PHE A 156 -2.06 2.52 -1.81
CA PHE A 156 -0.86 2.58 -0.99
C PHE A 156 -0.33 4.00 -0.76
N GLY A 157 -0.94 5.01 -1.37
CA GLY A 157 -0.53 6.40 -1.21
C GLY A 157 -1.32 7.16 -0.14
N ARG A 158 -0.81 8.32 0.23
CA ARG A 158 -1.46 9.23 1.18
C ARG A 158 -1.32 10.69 0.76
N TRP A 159 -2.35 11.48 1.06
CA TRP A 159 -2.33 12.92 0.96
C TRP A 159 -1.62 13.56 2.15
N PHE A 160 -0.72 14.50 1.86
CA PHE A 160 -0.13 15.42 2.80
C PHE A 160 -0.51 16.84 2.39
N SER A 161 -0.95 17.64 3.34
CA SER A 161 -1.44 18.99 3.05
C SER A 161 -0.92 20.00 4.05
N ILE A 162 -0.68 21.22 3.57
CA ILE A 162 -0.43 22.38 4.40
C ILE A 162 -1.30 23.54 3.92
N ARG A 163 -1.74 24.36 4.87
CA ARG A 163 -2.32 25.68 4.63
C ARG A 163 -1.35 26.70 5.22
N THR A 164 -0.95 27.69 4.44
CA THR A 164 -0.02 28.74 4.89
C THR A 164 -0.41 30.08 4.33
N ALA A 165 -0.15 31.13 5.11
CA ALA A 165 -0.15 32.49 4.60
C ALA A 165 1.05 32.70 3.67
N LEU A 166 0.85 33.49 2.62
CA LEU A 166 1.92 33.97 1.77
C LEU A 166 2.45 35.29 2.36
N ALA A 167 3.77 35.41 2.46
CA ALA A 167 4.38 36.68 2.82
C ALA A 167 4.39 37.56 1.56
N HIS A 168 3.49 38.56 1.51
CA HIS A 168 3.55 39.61 0.51
C HIS A 168 4.77 40.50 0.82
N SER A 169 5.76 40.49 -0.08
CA SER A 169 6.95 41.34 -0.01
C SER A 169 6.71 42.71 -0.61
#